data_AF-A0AB38NPK4-F1
#
_entry.id   AF-A0AB38NPK4-F1
#
_cell.length_a   1.000
_cell.length_b   1.000
_cell.length_c   1.000
_cell.angle_alpha   90.00
_cell.angle_beta   90.00
_cell.angle_gamma   90.00
#
_symmetry.space_group_name_H-M   'P 1'
#
loop_
_entity.id
_entity.type
_entity.pdbx_description
1 polymer ?
#
loop_
_entity_poly.entity_id
_entity_poly.type
_entity_poly.pdbx_seq_one_letter_code
_entity_poly.pdbx_strand_id
1 'polypeptide(L)'
;MSYNVKKIECDSKGTRYGIFIDTVMLHVEYRRTRATEIIEDLQRGKVLAEIITPDIARAEQRKCKNLLEAEGRKTSRLALELYNVKKLIPSKEEKKPLNIISELVDSNSDTSSKPPTKLMLKYDMNRIEGLELSALIEEVKSKGFRYSKELSNYIIRNKLKQKYPNISGVVKMEKSGEQWNFSGGFPKRIYGIICSELNLSDQGTTAKAVGFKSFKEIDGLF
;
A
#
# COMPACT_ATOMS: atom_id res chain seq x y z
N MET A 1 -7.69 -10.94 -43.41
CA MET A 1 -8.01 -10.06 -42.27
C MET A 1 -6.71 -9.42 -41.80
N SER A 2 -6.55 -8.11 -41.99
CA SER A 2 -5.34 -7.37 -41.64
C SER A 2 -5.57 -6.59 -40.34
N TYR A 3 -4.72 -6.82 -39.34
CA TYR A 3 -4.76 -6.07 -38.08
C TYR A 3 -3.75 -4.92 -38.12
N ASN A 4 -4.16 -3.72 -37.69
CA ASN A 4 -3.27 -2.56 -37.66
C ASN A 4 -3.51 -1.67 -36.44
N VAL A 5 -2.42 -1.10 -35.89
CA VAL A 5 -2.49 -0.01 -34.89
C VAL A 5 -2.26 1.32 -35.57
N LYS A 6 -3.18 2.27 -35.39
CA LYS A 6 -3.00 3.67 -35.85
C LYS A 6 -3.11 4.64 -34.68
N LYS A 7 -2.25 5.65 -34.64
CA LYS A 7 -2.43 6.78 -33.73
C LYS A 7 -3.66 7.56 -34.19
N ILE A 8 -4.64 7.74 -33.31
CA ILE A 8 -5.87 8.47 -33.61
C ILE A 8 -5.73 9.92 -33.16
N GLU A 9 -5.36 10.13 -31.90
CA GLU A 9 -5.40 11.45 -31.27
C GLU A 9 -4.30 11.58 -30.21
N CYS A 10 -3.87 12.81 -29.94
CA CYS A 10 -2.98 13.15 -28.85
C CYS A 10 -3.53 14.38 -28.15
N ASP A 11 -4.07 14.19 -26.94
CA ASP A 11 -4.66 15.25 -26.12
C ASP A 11 -3.91 15.36 -24.77
N SER A 12 -4.42 16.23 -23.88
CA SER A 12 -3.88 16.39 -22.53
C SER A 12 -4.01 15.15 -21.64
N LYS A 13 -4.81 14.15 -22.05
CA LYS A 13 -5.00 12.87 -21.35
C LYS A 13 -4.08 11.79 -21.90
N GLY A 14 -3.38 12.03 -23.01
CA GLY A 14 -2.37 11.16 -23.58
C GLY A 14 -2.58 10.88 -25.06
N THR A 15 -1.88 9.87 -25.58
CA THR A 15 -2.03 9.44 -26.97
C THR A 15 -2.98 8.24 -27.07
N ARG A 16 -3.98 8.34 -27.94
CA ARG A 16 -4.92 7.26 -28.26
C ARG A 16 -4.46 6.51 -29.51
N TYR A 17 -4.47 5.19 -29.42
CA TYR A 17 -4.12 4.24 -30.47
C TYR A 17 -5.33 3.38 -30.79
N GLY A 18 -5.83 3.46 -32.02
CA GLY A 18 -6.89 2.60 -32.50
C GLY A 18 -6.35 1.27 -32.98
N ILE A 19 -7.05 0.20 -32.62
CA ILE A 19 -6.83 -1.15 -33.11
C ILE A 19 -7.89 -1.42 -34.18
N PHE A 20 -7.44 -1.74 -35.39
CA PHE A 20 -8.29 -1.93 -36.56
C PHE A 20 -8.20 -3.36 -37.10
N ILE A 21 -9.34 -3.90 -37.54
CA ILE A 21 -9.41 -4.99 -38.51
C ILE A 21 -9.81 -4.39 -39.85
N ASP A 22 -8.92 -4.51 -40.83
CA ASP A 22 -9.06 -3.91 -42.15
C ASP A 22 -9.35 -2.40 -42.03
N THR A 23 -10.62 -1.98 -42.17
CA THR A 23 -11.06 -0.59 -42.00
C THR A 23 -11.88 -0.33 -40.74
N VAL A 24 -12.26 -1.37 -40.00
CA VAL A 24 -13.15 -1.29 -38.83
C VAL A 24 -12.32 -1.12 -37.56
N MET A 25 -12.60 -0.07 -36.78
CA MET A 25 -12.00 0.13 -35.46
C MET A 25 -12.67 -0.77 -34.43
N LEU A 26 -11.89 -1.59 -33.76
CA LEU A 26 -12.38 -2.51 -32.73
C LEU A 26 -12.28 -1.93 -31.32
N HIS A 27 -11.18 -1.25 -31.03
CA HIS A 27 -10.82 -0.84 -29.68
C HIS A 27 -9.85 0.33 -29.72
N VAL A 28 -9.82 1.09 -28.63
CA VAL A 28 -8.89 2.21 -28.44
C VAL A 28 -8.08 1.96 -27.19
N GLU A 29 -6.75 2.06 -27.32
CA GLU A 29 -5.83 1.98 -26.20
C GLU A 29 -4.97 3.24 -26.03
N TYR A 30 -4.59 3.55 -24.80
CA TYR A 30 -3.73 4.70 -24.47
C TYR A 30 -2.23 4.35 -24.46
N ARG A 31 -1.89 3.08 -24.71
CA ARG A 31 -0.50 2.58 -24.74
C ARG A 31 -0.25 1.84 -26.05
N ARG A 32 0.71 2.33 -26.83
CA ARG A 32 1.07 1.72 -28.13
C ARG A 32 1.46 0.26 -27.99
N THR A 33 2.30 -0.05 -27.00
CA THR A 33 2.77 -1.42 -26.74
C THR A 33 1.60 -2.36 -26.45
N ARG A 34 0.68 -1.93 -25.58
CA ARG A 34 -0.52 -2.72 -25.25
C ARG A 34 -1.43 -2.91 -26.47
N ALA A 35 -1.61 -1.87 -27.29
CA ALA A 35 -2.36 -1.99 -28.54
C ALA A 35 -1.74 -3.03 -29.49
N THR A 36 -0.41 -3.11 -29.59
CA THR A 36 0.28 -4.15 -30.36
C THR A 36 0.11 -5.54 -29.75
N GLU A 37 0.25 -5.69 -28.43
CA GLU A 37 0.01 -6.97 -27.73
C GLU A 37 -1.41 -7.51 -27.96
N ILE A 38 -2.42 -6.63 -27.94
CA ILE A 38 -3.81 -7.00 -28.23
C ILE A 38 -3.92 -7.54 -29.66
N ILE A 39 -3.26 -6.93 -30.64
CA ILE A 39 -3.24 -7.46 -32.02
C ILE A 39 -2.60 -8.85 -32.07
N GLU A 40 -1.45 -9.05 -31.41
CA GLU A 40 -0.78 -10.36 -31.38
C GLU A 40 -1.69 -11.44 -30.79
N ASP A 41 -2.44 -11.12 -29.74
CA ASP A 41 -3.39 -12.03 -29.12
C ASP A 41 -4.61 -12.32 -30.03
N LEU A 42 -5.13 -11.30 -30.72
CA LEU A 42 -6.20 -11.48 -31.71
C LEU A 42 -5.75 -12.36 -32.89
N GLN A 43 -4.51 -12.18 -33.37
CA GLN A 43 -3.92 -13.00 -34.43
C GLN A 43 -3.73 -14.46 -34.01
N ARG A 44 -3.59 -14.72 -32.70
CA ARG A 44 -3.57 -16.08 -32.13
C ARG A 44 -4.97 -16.69 -31.96
N GLY A 45 -6.02 -15.98 -32.38
CA GLY A 45 -7.40 -16.46 -32.33
C GLY A 45 -8.11 -16.21 -30.99
N LYS A 46 -7.53 -15.41 -30.08
CA LYS A 46 -8.23 -15.02 -28.86
C LYS A 46 -9.35 -14.03 -29.15
N VAL A 47 -10.38 -14.04 -28.31
CA VAL A 47 -11.49 -13.10 -28.45
C VAL A 47 -11.13 -11.78 -27.77
N LEU A 48 -11.48 -10.64 -28.40
CA LEU A 48 -11.18 -9.30 -27.86
C LEU A 48 -11.65 -9.16 -26.40
N ALA A 49 -12.84 -9.65 -26.07
CA ALA A 49 -13.40 -9.63 -24.73
C ALA A 49 -12.47 -10.32 -23.70
N GLU A 50 -11.88 -11.46 -24.04
CA GLU A 50 -10.94 -12.19 -23.16
C GLU A 50 -9.66 -11.41 -22.91
N ILE A 51 -9.19 -10.67 -23.92
CA ILE A 51 -7.96 -9.88 -23.85
C ILE A 51 -8.16 -8.65 -22.96
N ILE A 52 -9.30 -7.95 -23.09
CA ILE A 52 -9.54 -6.66 -22.42
C ILE A 52 -10.21 -6.79 -21.05
N THR A 53 -11.00 -7.84 -20.81
CA THR A 53 -11.73 -8.01 -19.53
C THR A 53 -10.80 -7.97 -18.31
N PRO A 54 -9.62 -8.63 -18.32
CA PRO A 54 -8.68 -8.53 -17.21
C PRO A 54 -8.15 -7.11 -16.96
N ASP A 55 -7.97 -6.31 -18.02
CA ASP A 55 -7.53 -4.92 -17.89
C ASP A 55 -8.60 -4.04 -17.25
N ILE A 56 -9.85 -4.19 -17.69
CA ILE A 56 -11.01 -3.49 -17.12
C ILE A 56 -11.18 -3.87 -15.65
N ALA A 57 -11.15 -5.18 -15.34
CA ALA A 57 -11.27 -5.65 -13.96
C ALA A 57 -10.17 -5.08 -13.05
N ARG A 58 -8.91 -5.06 -13.51
CA ARG A 58 -7.80 -4.45 -12.76
C ARG A 58 -7.98 -2.94 -12.57
N ALA A 59 -8.48 -2.22 -13.58
CA ALA A 59 -8.73 -0.79 -13.48
C ALA A 59 -9.84 -0.48 -12.46
N GLU A 60 -10.96 -1.20 -12.51
CA GLU A 60 -12.06 -1.05 -11.56
C GLU A 60 -11.64 -1.45 -10.14
N GLN A 61 -10.89 -2.55 -9.98
CA GLN A 61 -10.35 -2.95 -8.68
C GLN A 61 -9.47 -1.86 -8.07
N ARG A 62 -8.60 -1.22 -8.85
CA ARG A 62 -7.76 -0.09 -8.38
C ARG A 62 -8.62 1.10 -7.96
N LYS A 63 -9.65 1.43 -8.73
CA LYS A 63 -10.58 2.52 -8.42
C LYS A 63 -11.30 2.25 -7.10
N CYS A 64 -11.84 1.05 -6.92
CA CYS A 64 -12.49 0.61 -5.67
C CYS A 64 -11.53 0.65 -4.48
N LYS A 65 -10.30 0.14 -4.64
CA LYS A 65 -9.26 0.18 -3.60
C LYS A 65 -8.96 1.61 -3.16
N ASN A 66 -8.73 2.52 -4.10
CA ASN A 66 -8.43 3.92 -3.81
C ASN A 66 -9.59 4.62 -3.08
N LEU A 67 -10.84 4.33 -3.47
CA LEU A 67 -12.03 4.85 -2.80
C LEU A 67 -12.13 4.31 -1.37
N LEU A 68 -11.93 3.01 -1.18
CA LEU A 68 -11.96 2.37 0.13
C LEU A 68 -10.89 2.97 1.08
N GLU A 69 -9.68 3.19 0.56
CA GLU A 69 -8.62 3.84 1.32
C GLU A 69 -8.95 5.29 1.68
N ALA A 70 -9.59 6.03 0.77
CA ALA A 70 -10.04 7.40 1.02
C ALA A 70 -11.13 7.47 2.10
N GLU A 71 -12.12 6.58 2.04
CA GLU A 71 -13.14 6.47 3.08
C GLU A 71 -12.54 6.03 4.42
N GLY A 72 -11.59 5.08 4.41
CA GLY A 72 -10.85 4.67 5.61
C GLY A 72 -10.14 5.85 6.30
N ARG A 73 -9.57 6.78 5.53
CA ARG A 73 -8.99 8.03 6.07
C ARG A 73 -10.04 8.93 6.71
N LYS A 74 -11.20 9.12 6.07
CA LYS A 74 -12.32 9.92 6.62
C LYS A 74 -12.85 9.33 7.92
N THR A 75 -13.09 8.03 7.95
CA THR A 75 -13.56 7.31 9.16
C THR A 75 -12.56 7.45 10.30
N SER A 76 -11.26 7.38 10.00
CA SER A 76 -10.21 7.57 11.00
C SER A 76 -10.22 9.00 11.58
N ARG A 77 -10.49 10.00 10.74
CA ARG A 77 -10.63 11.40 11.18
C ARG A 77 -11.86 11.61 12.07
N LEU A 78 -13.02 11.06 11.69
CA LEU A 78 -14.24 11.17 12.50
C LEU A 78 -14.11 10.45 13.85
N ALA A 79 -13.48 9.27 13.86
CA ALA A 79 -13.22 8.54 15.10
C ALA A 79 -12.38 9.36 16.10
N LEU A 80 -11.46 10.18 15.59
CA LEU A 80 -10.69 11.11 16.40
C LEU A 80 -11.55 12.25 16.95
N GLU A 81 -12.38 12.86 16.11
CA GLU A 81 -13.28 13.93 16.53
C GLU A 81 -14.21 13.44 17.66
N LEU A 82 -14.77 12.23 17.52
CA LEU A 82 -15.56 11.58 18.56
C LEU A 82 -14.78 11.34 19.85
N TYR A 83 -13.53 10.88 19.76
CA TYR A 83 -12.69 10.66 20.93
C TYR A 83 -12.44 11.98 21.70
N ASN A 84 -12.15 13.07 20.98
CA ASN A 84 -11.93 14.37 21.58
C ASN A 84 -13.20 14.92 22.24
N VAL A 85 -14.36 14.77 21.59
CA VAL A 85 -15.65 15.17 22.16
C VAL A 85 -15.95 14.36 23.42
N LYS A 86 -15.75 13.03 23.40
CA LYS A 86 -15.98 12.17 24.57
C LYS A 86 -15.11 12.55 25.76
N LYS A 87 -13.88 13.01 25.52
CA LYS A 87 -12.98 13.52 26.56
C LYS A 87 -13.48 14.81 27.23
N LEU A 88 -14.27 15.62 26.51
CA LEU A 88 -14.85 16.86 27.02
C LEU A 88 -16.15 16.65 27.80
N ILE A 89 -16.74 15.45 27.73
CA ILE A 89 -17.91 15.08 28.52
C ILE A 89 -17.42 14.61 29.90
N PRO A 90 -17.80 15.28 31.01
CA PRO A 90 -17.47 14.80 32.34
C PRO A 90 -18.10 13.41 32.57
N SER A 91 -17.29 12.45 32.98
CA SER A 91 -17.74 11.11 33.34
C SER A 91 -18.75 11.19 34.48
N LYS A 92 -20.03 10.91 34.20
CA LYS A 92 -20.90 10.36 35.24
C LYS A 92 -20.40 8.94 35.51
N GLU A 93 -19.86 8.72 36.69
CA GLU A 93 -19.45 7.41 37.19
C GLU A 93 -20.64 6.43 37.13
N GLU A 94 -20.54 5.38 36.31
CA GLU A 94 -21.32 4.17 36.53
C GLU A 94 -20.50 3.24 37.42
N LYS A 95 -20.92 3.12 38.68
CA LYS A 95 -20.38 2.15 39.64
C LYS A 95 -20.83 0.73 39.25
N LYS A 96 -19.85 -0.17 39.19
CA LYS A 96 -19.99 -1.63 38.99
C LYS A 96 -20.60 -2.30 40.25
N PRO A 97 -21.11 -3.55 40.15
CA PRO A 97 -20.29 -4.62 40.73
C PRO A 97 -20.20 -5.94 39.91
N LEU A 98 -19.41 -6.86 40.48
CA LEU A 98 -18.62 -7.98 39.95
C LEU A 98 -19.32 -9.23 39.37
N ASN A 99 -18.49 -9.94 38.56
CA ASN A 99 -18.37 -11.39 38.29
C ASN A 99 -19.47 -12.13 37.51
N ILE A 100 -19.06 -12.89 36.49
CA ILE A 100 -19.30 -14.34 36.30
C ILE A 100 -18.66 -14.82 34.97
N ILE A 101 -17.84 -15.88 35.10
CA ILE A 101 -17.32 -16.84 34.09
C ILE A 101 -16.07 -16.43 33.28
N SER A 102 -14.95 -16.88 33.82
CA SER A 102 -13.84 -17.52 33.13
C SER A 102 -14.28 -18.72 32.30
N GLU A 103 -14.22 -18.62 30.97
CA GLU A 103 -13.95 -19.68 29.97
C GLU A 103 -14.28 -19.12 28.57
N LEU A 104 -13.64 -19.64 27.52
CA LEU A 104 -13.51 -19.09 26.15
C LEU A 104 -12.33 -18.13 25.95
N VAL A 105 -11.14 -18.59 26.34
CA VAL A 105 -9.90 -18.14 25.68
C VAL A 105 -9.76 -18.95 24.40
N ASP A 106 -10.41 -18.49 23.33
CA ASP A 106 -10.06 -18.91 21.98
C ASP A 106 -10.09 -17.71 21.03
N SER A 107 -8.89 -17.32 20.59
CA SER A 107 -8.59 -16.80 19.26
C SER A 107 -9.54 -15.74 18.70
N ASN A 108 -9.52 -14.52 19.23
CA ASN A 108 -9.85 -13.30 18.48
C ASN A 108 -9.26 -12.07 19.18
N SER A 109 -8.07 -11.63 18.75
CA SER A 109 -7.50 -10.36 19.20
C SER A 109 -8.27 -9.23 18.54
N ASP A 110 -9.36 -8.83 19.18
CA ASP A 110 -10.17 -7.69 18.84
C ASP A 110 -9.33 -6.41 19.00
N THR A 111 -8.86 -5.86 17.87
CA THR A 111 -8.03 -4.64 17.82
C THR A 111 -8.85 -3.37 17.99
N SER A 112 -10.09 -3.46 18.50
CA SER A 112 -11.03 -2.34 18.62
C SER A 112 -10.70 -1.34 19.75
N SER A 113 -9.89 -1.71 20.76
CA SER A 113 -9.73 -0.89 21.99
C SER A 113 -8.52 0.07 22.04
N LYS A 114 -7.57 0.02 21.10
CA LYS A 114 -6.39 0.91 21.14
C LYS A 114 -6.67 2.28 20.52
N PRO A 115 -6.36 3.40 21.22
CA PRO A 115 -6.60 4.75 20.72
C PRO A 115 -5.75 5.04 19.47
N PRO A 116 -6.19 5.96 18.58
CA PRO A 116 -5.39 6.39 17.45
C PRO A 116 -4.03 6.93 17.91
N THR A 117 -2.94 6.41 17.34
CA THR A 117 -1.59 6.82 17.75
C THR A 117 -1.26 8.21 17.20
N LYS A 118 -0.49 9.02 17.93
CA LYS A 118 -0.05 10.38 17.53
C LYS A 118 0.53 10.42 16.09
N LEU A 119 1.16 9.33 15.68
CA LEU A 119 1.77 9.13 14.37
C LEU A 119 0.75 8.92 13.24
N MET A 120 -0.41 8.32 13.52
CA MET A 120 -1.52 8.26 12.55
C MET A 120 -1.94 9.67 12.12
N LEU A 121 -2.05 10.58 13.09
CA LEU A 121 -2.52 11.95 12.87
C LEU A 121 -1.50 12.80 12.12
N LYS A 122 -0.22 12.66 12.47
CA LYS A 122 0.86 13.45 11.86
C LYS A 122 1.05 13.14 10.38
N TYR A 123 0.76 11.91 9.95
CA TYR A 123 1.14 11.43 8.63
C TYR A 123 -0.03 10.96 7.76
N ASP A 124 -1.30 11.11 8.14
CA ASP A 124 -2.49 10.72 7.35
C ASP A 124 -2.39 9.26 6.82
N MET A 125 -2.24 8.32 7.75
CA MET A 125 -2.15 6.88 7.48
C MET A 125 -3.41 6.16 7.93
N ASN A 126 -3.67 4.98 7.34
CA ASN A 126 -4.79 4.17 7.79
C ASN A 126 -4.53 3.60 9.20
N ARG A 127 -5.60 3.16 9.87
CA ARG A 127 -5.54 2.70 11.27
C ARG A 127 -4.54 1.55 11.47
N ILE A 128 -4.47 0.60 10.55
CA ILE A 128 -3.61 -0.57 10.68
C ILE A 128 -2.14 -0.16 10.50
N GLU A 129 -1.84 0.61 9.46
CA GLU A 129 -0.48 1.11 9.20
C GLU A 129 0.06 1.95 10.36
N GLY A 130 -0.76 2.84 10.93
CA GLY A 130 -0.31 3.69 12.03
C GLY A 130 -0.20 2.97 13.37
N LEU A 131 -0.98 1.90 13.60
CA LEU A 131 -0.77 1.00 14.74
C LEU A 131 0.54 0.23 14.60
N GLU A 132 0.79 -0.38 13.43
CA GLU A 132 2.06 -1.08 13.13
C GLU A 132 3.25 -0.15 13.25
N LEU A 133 3.15 1.07 12.70
CA LEU A 133 4.23 2.05 12.74
C LEU A 133 4.53 2.52 14.16
N SER A 134 3.51 2.76 14.97
CA SER A 134 3.71 3.16 16.37
C SER A 134 4.37 2.04 17.17
N ALA A 135 3.91 0.80 16.98
CA ALA A 135 4.51 -0.36 17.64
C ALA A 135 5.96 -0.57 17.19
N LEU A 136 6.25 -0.37 15.91
CA LEU A 136 7.61 -0.43 15.39
C LEU A 136 8.50 0.65 16.02
N ILE A 137 8.05 1.92 16.04
CA ILE A 137 8.82 3.03 16.60
C ILE A 137 9.09 2.81 18.09
N GLU A 138 8.12 2.37 18.87
CA GLU A 138 8.33 2.04 20.28
C GLU A 138 9.38 0.94 20.46
N GLU A 139 9.33 -0.13 19.65
CA GLU A 139 10.30 -1.22 19.70
C GLU A 139 11.71 -0.72 19.37
N VAL A 140 11.89 -0.01 18.27
CA VAL A 140 13.24 0.39 17.79
C VAL A 140 13.79 1.61 18.52
N LYS A 141 12.94 2.46 19.12
CA LYS A 141 13.38 3.59 19.96
C LYS A 141 14.20 3.11 21.14
N SER A 142 13.85 1.95 21.72
CA SER A 142 14.61 1.32 22.80
C SER A 142 16.02 0.87 22.39
N LYS A 143 16.30 0.77 21.08
CA LYS A 143 17.59 0.29 20.54
C LYS A 143 18.61 1.40 20.30
N GLY A 144 18.20 2.68 20.33
CA GLY A 144 19.10 3.83 20.27
C GLY A 144 19.91 3.96 18.98
N PHE A 145 19.35 3.54 17.84
CA PHE A 145 20.03 3.65 16.53
C PHE A 145 20.36 5.11 16.19
N ARG A 146 21.51 5.31 15.53
CA ARG A 146 21.95 6.62 15.04
C ARG A 146 21.85 6.72 13.51
N TYR A 147 21.95 5.57 12.83
CA TYR A 147 21.98 5.50 11.37
C TYR A 147 20.85 4.64 10.80
N SER A 148 20.34 5.06 9.65
CA SER A 148 19.27 4.38 8.92
C SER A 148 19.63 2.94 8.49
N LYS A 149 20.93 2.65 8.31
CA LYS A 149 21.47 1.30 8.05
C LYS A 149 21.29 0.33 9.22
N GLU A 150 21.39 0.81 10.46
CA GLU A 150 21.22 -0.02 11.66
C GLU A 150 19.78 -0.48 11.80
N LEU A 151 18.83 0.42 11.53
CA LEU A 151 17.42 0.11 11.42
C LEU A 151 17.18 -0.96 10.35
N SER A 152 17.67 -0.78 9.12
CA SER A 152 17.53 -1.76 8.02
C SER A 152 18.08 -3.15 8.41
N ASN A 153 19.23 -3.20 9.07
CA ASN A 153 19.82 -4.45 9.55
C ASN A 153 18.97 -5.11 10.65
N TYR A 154 18.42 -4.31 11.57
CA TYR A 154 17.56 -4.81 12.63
C TYR A 154 16.28 -5.43 12.09
N ILE A 155 15.69 -4.80 11.07
CA ILE A 155 14.47 -5.28 10.39
C ILE A 155 14.69 -6.66 9.77
N ILE A 156 15.82 -6.84 9.06
CA ILE A 156 16.19 -8.13 8.45
C ILE A 156 16.39 -9.20 9.54
N ARG A 157 17.20 -8.89 10.56
CA ARG A 157 17.58 -9.85 11.60
C ARG A 157 16.39 -10.33 12.44
N ASN A 158 15.47 -9.43 12.77
CA ASN A 158 14.32 -9.73 13.63
C ASN A 158 13.07 -10.15 12.83
N LYS A 159 13.19 -10.35 11.51
CA LYS A 159 12.08 -10.74 10.63
C LYS A 159 10.84 -9.85 10.83
N LEU A 160 11.03 -8.55 11.04
CA LEU A 160 9.93 -7.61 11.33
C LEU A 160 8.89 -7.56 10.19
N LYS A 161 9.26 -8.07 9.01
CA LYS A 161 8.33 -8.36 7.91
C LYS A 161 7.09 -9.16 8.32
N GLN A 162 7.23 -10.15 9.20
CA GLN A 162 6.14 -11.00 9.67
C GLN A 162 5.30 -10.30 10.75
N LYS A 163 5.92 -9.36 11.47
CA LYS A 163 5.31 -8.65 12.58
C LYS A 163 4.50 -7.42 12.12
N TYR A 164 4.91 -6.80 11.02
CA TYR A 164 4.32 -5.58 10.48
C TYR A 164 4.04 -5.69 8.96
N PRO A 165 3.15 -6.60 8.53
CA PRO A 165 2.96 -6.93 7.12
C PRO A 165 2.32 -5.83 6.27
N ASN A 166 1.66 -4.84 6.88
CA ASN A 166 1.02 -3.75 6.13
C ASN A 166 2.01 -2.63 5.81
N ILE A 167 3.02 -2.40 6.66
CA ILE A 167 4.03 -1.36 6.44
C ILE A 167 5.38 -1.89 5.93
N SER A 168 5.56 -3.21 5.81
CA SER A 168 6.79 -3.82 5.31
C SER A 168 6.55 -4.63 4.03
N GLY A 169 7.62 -4.83 3.25
CA GLY A 169 7.50 -5.46 1.95
C GLY A 169 8.83 -5.68 1.25
N VAL A 170 8.73 -5.89 -0.07
CA VAL A 170 9.86 -5.92 -0.99
C VAL A 170 10.03 -4.54 -1.58
N VAL A 171 11.18 -3.91 -1.33
CA VAL A 171 11.56 -2.62 -1.94
C VAL A 171 12.43 -2.92 -3.16
N LYS A 172 12.07 -2.37 -4.32
CA LYS A 172 12.93 -2.38 -5.49
C LYS A 172 13.93 -1.24 -5.37
N MET A 173 15.20 -1.57 -5.32
CA MET A 173 16.32 -0.63 -5.19
C MET A 173 17.01 -0.45 -6.54
N GLU A 174 17.55 0.74 -6.78
CA GLU A 174 18.37 1.06 -7.94
C GLU A 174 19.64 1.79 -7.53
N LYS A 175 20.79 1.40 -8.08
CA LYS A 175 22.06 2.11 -7.93
C LYS A 175 22.86 1.98 -9.23
N SER A 176 23.25 3.11 -9.81
CA SER A 176 24.09 3.15 -11.02
C SER A 176 23.55 2.29 -12.19
N GLY A 177 22.23 2.21 -12.35
CA GLY A 177 21.58 1.41 -13.40
C GLY A 177 21.29 -0.05 -13.02
N GLU A 178 21.87 -0.57 -11.94
CA GLU A 178 21.55 -1.90 -11.42
C GLU A 178 20.33 -1.84 -10.52
N GLN A 179 19.40 -2.79 -10.70
CA GLN A 179 18.19 -2.91 -9.89
C GLN A 179 18.15 -4.25 -9.14
N TRP A 180 17.83 -4.22 -7.85
CA TRP A 180 17.66 -5.43 -7.04
C TRP A 180 16.46 -5.33 -6.11
N ASN A 181 15.94 -6.48 -5.67
CA ASN A 181 14.85 -6.55 -4.71
C ASN A 181 15.40 -6.71 -3.29
N PHE A 182 15.01 -5.80 -2.41
CA PHE A 182 15.33 -5.82 -0.99
C PHE A 182 14.13 -6.31 -0.19
N SER A 183 14.18 -7.57 0.24
CA SER A 183 13.12 -8.23 1.02
C SER A 183 13.20 -7.82 2.49
N GLY A 184 12.13 -7.22 3.02
CA GLY A 184 12.12 -6.65 4.38
C GLY A 184 12.40 -5.15 4.42
N GLY A 185 12.11 -4.42 3.34
CA GLY A 185 12.17 -2.96 3.32
C GLY A 185 10.84 -2.31 3.68
N PHE A 186 10.90 -1.03 4.01
CA PHE A 186 9.72 -0.18 4.20
C PHE A 186 9.51 0.69 2.96
N PRO A 187 8.26 1.03 2.59
CA PRO A 187 8.00 2.00 1.53
C PRO A 187 8.64 3.34 1.90
N LYS A 188 9.10 4.09 0.89
CA LYS A 188 9.85 5.35 1.06
C LYS A 188 9.18 6.31 2.05
N ARG A 189 7.84 6.43 1.99
CA ARG A 189 7.05 7.25 2.92
C ARG A 189 7.22 6.79 4.37
N ILE A 190 6.98 5.50 4.65
CA ILE A 190 7.10 4.93 6.00
C ILE A 190 8.55 5.02 6.49
N TYR A 191 9.52 4.69 5.63
CA TYR A 191 10.94 4.78 6.00
C TYR A 191 11.36 6.19 6.38
N GLY A 192 10.91 7.20 5.62
CA GLY A 192 11.16 8.62 5.94
C GLY A 192 10.53 9.04 7.26
N ILE A 193 9.33 8.55 7.58
CA ILE A 193 8.67 8.79 8.86
C ILE A 193 9.50 8.20 10.00
N ILE A 194 9.90 6.93 9.89
CA ILE A 194 10.68 6.26 10.94
C ILE A 194 12.00 7.00 11.17
N CYS A 195 12.71 7.40 10.10
CA CYS A 195 13.94 8.16 10.21
C CYS A 195 13.72 9.53 10.90
N SER A 196 12.62 10.22 10.58
CA SER A 196 12.28 11.51 11.19
C SER A 196 11.94 11.39 12.67
N GLU A 197 11.16 10.37 13.06
CA GLU A 197 10.74 10.16 14.44
C GLU A 197 11.87 9.65 15.36
N LEU A 198 12.83 8.92 14.78
CA LEU A 198 14.00 8.41 15.48
C LEU A 198 15.24 9.30 15.34
N ASN A 199 15.13 10.41 14.61
CA ASN A 199 16.23 11.32 14.30
C ASN A 199 17.46 10.60 13.69
N LEU A 200 17.21 9.67 12.77
CA LEU A 200 18.26 8.89 12.11
C LEU A 200 18.91 9.70 11.00
N SER A 201 20.24 9.66 10.97
CA SER A 201 21.03 10.22 9.88
C SER A 201 21.16 9.22 8.72
N ASP A 202 21.14 9.74 7.49
CA ASP A 202 21.55 8.97 6.33
C ASP A 202 23.09 8.95 6.23
N GLN A 203 23.64 7.87 5.67
CA GLN A 203 25.07 7.77 5.37
C GLN A 203 25.34 8.03 3.88
N GLY A 204 24.52 8.87 3.22
CA GLY A 204 24.75 9.30 1.85
C GLY A 204 24.87 8.16 0.83
N THR A 205 23.94 7.21 0.80
CA THR A 205 23.96 6.16 -0.24
C THR A 205 23.35 6.68 -1.54
N THR A 206 24.01 6.44 -2.68
CA THR A 206 23.45 6.74 -4.01
C THR A 206 22.32 5.79 -4.45
N ALA A 207 22.01 4.77 -3.64
CA ALA A 207 20.95 3.82 -3.91
C ALA A 207 19.56 4.46 -3.66
N LYS A 208 18.62 4.26 -4.58
CA LYS A 208 17.27 4.82 -4.53
C LYS A 208 16.22 3.72 -4.51
N ALA A 209 15.18 3.88 -3.70
CA ALA A 209 13.98 3.04 -3.78
C ALA A 209 13.14 3.48 -4.99
N VAL A 210 13.01 2.60 -5.98
CA VAL A 210 12.27 2.82 -7.24
C VAL A 210 10.94 2.07 -7.29
N GLY A 211 10.67 1.18 -6.33
CA GLY A 211 9.39 0.49 -6.22
C GLY A 211 9.18 -0.14 -4.85
N PHE A 212 7.93 -0.47 -4.53
CA PHE A 212 7.55 -1.15 -3.30
C PHE A 212 6.35 -2.07 -3.53
N LYS A 213 6.37 -3.25 -2.93
CA LYS A 213 5.24 -4.17 -2.84
C LYS A 213 5.15 -4.69 -1.41
N SER A 214 4.01 -4.53 -0.75
CA SER A 214 3.83 -4.96 0.65
C SER A 214 3.75 -6.49 0.76
N PHE A 215 4.15 -7.05 1.91
CA PHE A 215 4.03 -8.50 2.12
C PHE A 215 2.58 -8.96 2.15
N LYS A 216 1.66 -8.16 2.68
CA LYS A 216 0.22 -8.45 2.58
C LYS A 216 -0.27 -8.65 1.14
N GLU A 217 0.24 -7.88 0.19
CA GLU A 217 -0.08 -8.03 -1.24
C GLU A 217 0.62 -9.22 -1.91
N ILE A 218 1.67 -9.78 -1.28
CA ILE A 218 2.42 -10.94 -1.79
C ILE A 218 1.87 -12.24 -1.18
N ASP A 219 1.51 -12.23 0.11
CA ASP A 219 1.00 -13.39 0.84
C ASP A 219 -0.47 -13.67 0.49
N GLY A 220 -1.26 -12.68 0.06
CA GLY A 220 -2.62 -12.88 -0.47
C GLY A 220 -2.69 -13.48 -1.87
N LEU A 221 -1.57 -13.95 -2.43
CA LEU A 221 -1.44 -14.60 -3.74
C LEU A 221 -1.12 -16.11 -3.66
N PHE A 222 -1.16 -16.71 -2.46
CA PHE A 222 -0.97 -18.14 -2.23
C PHE A 222 -2.03 -18.72 -1.31
#